data_AF-A0A434UYJ3-F1
#
_entry.id   AF-A0A434UYJ3-F1
#
_cell.length_a   1.000
_cell.length_b   1.000
_cell.length_c   1.000
_cell.angle_alpha   90.00
_cell.angle_beta   90.00
_cell.angle_gamma   90.00
#
_symmetry.space_group_name_H-M   'P 1'
#
loop_
_entity.id
_entity.type
_entity.pdbx_description
1 polymer ?
#
loop_
_entity_poly.entity_id
_entity_poly.type
_entity_poly.pdbx_seq_one_letter_code
_entity_poly.pdbx_strand_id
1 'polypeptide(L)'
;MPEEAIAEPPRTIEDLRALALSVGRDEAGFSLGSKAHDVFAKLVEAPEQSAVRSISELANQFGINPSTLTRLAKRLGFEGFSDFQAVFRKA
;
A
#
# COMPACT_ATOMS: atom_id res chain seq x y z
N MET A 1 -5.26 22.26 -6.14
CA MET A 1 -4.08 21.70 -5.46
C MET A 1 -3.88 20.33 -6.06
N PRO A 2 -2.88 20.09 -6.93
CA PRO A 2 -2.66 18.72 -7.39
C PRO A 2 -2.14 17.93 -6.18
N GLU A 3 -2.88 16.88 -5.87
CA GLU A 3 -2.56 15.87 -4.86
C GLU A 3 -1.14 15.37 -5.15
N GLU A 4 -0.21 15.48 -4.19
CA GLU A 4 1.15 14.93 -4.28
C GLU A 4 1.06 13.40 -4.33
N ALA A 5 0.66 12.89 -5.48
CA ALA A 5 0.67 11.49 -5.83
C ALA A 5 2.03 11.16 -6.41
N ILE A 6 2.52 9.97 -6.07
CA ILE A 6 3.75 9.40 -6.65
C ILE A 6 3.61 9.42 -8.18
N ALA A 7 4.58 9.99 -8.89
CA ALA A 7 4.53 10.17 -10.34
C ALA A 7 4.32 8.86 -11.10
N GLU A 8 4.83 7.74 -10.56
CA GLU A 8 4.57 6.39 -11.04
C GLU A 8 4.40 5.42 -9.85
N PRO A 9 3.37 4.56 -9.84
CA PRO A 9 3.19 3.59 -8.78
C PRO A 9 4.25 2.48 -8.84
N PRO A 10 4.75 2.00 -7.68
CA PRO A 10 5.68 0.87 -7.60
C PRO A 10 5.13 -0.38 -8.31
N ARG A 11 5.94 -1.06 -9.12
CA ARG A 11 5.50 -2.25 -9.87
C ARG A 11 6.17 -3.55 -9.45
N THR A 12 7.07 -3.49 -8.47
CA THR A 12 7.74 -4.66 -7.86
C THR A 12 7.57 -4.66 -6.34
N ILE A 13 7.77 -5.83 -5.71
CA ILE A 13 7.74 -5.93 -4.24
C ILE A 13 8.90 -5.15 -3.61
N GLU A 14 10.05 -5.15 -4.27
CA GLU A 14 11.25 -4.43 -3.86
C GLU A 14 10.97 -2.92 -3.80
N ASP A 15 10.35 -2.36 -4.84
CA ASP A 15 9.96 -0.95 -4.87
C ASP A 15 8.91 -0.61 -3.81
N LEU A 16 7.93 -1.50 -3.58
CA LEU A 16 6.93 -1.33 -2.52
C LEU A 16 7.56 -1.32 -1.13
N ARG A 17 8.53 -2.21 -0.87
CA ARG A 17 9.28 -2.24 0.40
C ARG A 17 10.11 -0.97 0.57
N ALA A 18 10.81 -0.54 -0.48
CA ALA A 18 11.58 0.70 -0.46
C ALA A 18 10.70 1.91 -0.14
N LEU A 19 9.50 1.96 -0.74
CA LEU A 19 8.52 3.01 -0.49
C LEU A 19 7.97 2.99 0.95
N ALA A 20 7.63 1.81 1.49
CA ALA A 20 7.19 1.69 2.88
C ALA A 20 8.25 2.23 3.87
N LEU A 21 9.52 2.00 3.57
CA LEU A 21 10.65 2.50 4.35
C LEU A 21 10.84 4.02 4.18
N SER A 22 10.72 4.57 2.97
CA SER A 22 10.87 6.02 2.75
C SER A 22 9.72 6.82 3.37
N VAL A 23 8.48 6.30 3.33
CA VAL A 23 7.34 6.91 4.02
C VAL A 23 7.57 6.97 5.52
N GLY A 24 8.13 5.90 6.12
CA GLY A 24 8.44 5.86 7.55
C GLY A 24 9.56 6.79 8.00
N ARG A 25 10.38 7.29 7.05
CA ARG A 25 11.45 8.26 7.30
C ARG A 25 11.08 9.69 6.87
N ASP A 26 9.82 9.92 6.48
CA ASP A 26 9.35 11.20 5.92
C ASP A 26 10.12 11.64 4.64
N GLU A 27 10.68 10.69 3.89
CA GLU A 27 11.48 10.92 2.67
C GLU A 27 10.67 10.72 1.37
N ALA A 28 9.41 10.25 1.48
CA ALA A 28 8.60 9.86 0.31
C ALA A 28 7.95 11.04 -0.44
N GLY A 29 8.14 12.28 0.02
CA GLY A 29 7.48 13.48 -0.55
C GLY A 29 5.98 13.58 -0.24
N PHE A 30 5.42 12.59 0.47
CA PHE A 30 4.08 12.62 1.05
C PHE A 30 4.09 11.85 2.38
N SER A 31 3.10 12.12 3.24
CA SER A 31 2.93 11.41 4.51
C SER A 31 1.76 10.42 4.46
N LEU A 32 1.84 9.35 5.24
CA LEU A 32 0.67 8.51 5.56
C LEU A 32 0.30 8.73 7.02
N GLY A 33 -1.00 8.62 7.34
CA GLY A 33 -1.39 8.54 8.75
C GLY A 33 -0.81 7.26 9.36
N SER A 34 -0.41 7.30 10.63
CA SER A 34 0.27 6.20 11.34
C SER A 34 -0.38 4.83 11.08
N LYS A 35 -1.71 4.71 11.24
CA LYS A 35 -2.42 3.45 10.99
C LYS A 35 -2.32 2.96 9.52
N ALA A 36 -2.31 3.88 8.55
CA ALA A 36 -2.20 3.53 7.14
C ALA A 36 -0.76 3.10 6.77
N HIS A 37 0.24 3.76 7.36
CA HIS A 37 1.63 3.37 7.23
C HIS A 37 1.90 2.00 7.86
N ASP A 38 1.40 1.75 9.07
CA ASP A 38 1.52 0.45 9.75
C ASP A 38 0.93 -0.70 8.92
N VAL A 39 -0.24 -0.46 8.31
CA VAL A 39 -0.90 -1.45 7.44
C VAL A 39 -0.10 -1.65 6.17
N PHE A 40 0.41 -0.58 5.57
CA PHE A 40 1.24 -0.68 4.38
C PHE A 40 2.51 -1.50 4.65
N ALA A 41 3.22 -1.22 5.74
CA ALA A 41 4.40 -1.97 6.18
C ALA A 41 4.10 -3.47 6.36
N LYS A 42 3.00 -3.81 7.04
CA LYS A 42 2.60 -5.21 7.25
C LYS A 42 2.24 -5.95 5.96
N LEU A 43 1.64 -5.26 5.00
CA LEU A 43 1.31 -5.84 3.70
C LEU A 43 2.58 -6.19 2.91
N VAL A 44 3.60 -5.33 2.94
CA VAL A 44 4.88 -5.56 2.25
C VAL A 44 5.78 -6.56 2.97
N GLU A 45 5.64 -6.72 4.28
CA GLU A 45 6.34 -7.75 5.07
C GLU A 45 5.84 -9.16 4.75
N ALA A 46 4.55 -9.32 4.44
CA ALA A 46 3.91 -10.61 4.16
C ALA A 46 3.31 -10.66 2.73
N PRO A 47 4.13 -10.61 1.67
CA PRO A 47 3.63 -10.45 0.30
C PRO A 47 2.75 -11.61 -0.18
N GLU A 48 3.08 -12.85 0.18
CA GLU A 48 2.29 -14.04 -0.18
C GLU A 48 0.85 -13.95 0.36
N GLN A 49 0.69 -13.50 1.61
CA GLN A 49 -0.63 -13.33 2.22
C GLN A 49 -1.39 -12.15 1.59
N SER A 50 -0.69 -11.07 1.32
CA SER A 50 -1.24 -9.90 0.62
C SER A 50 -1.69 -10.23 -0.80
N ALA A 51 -1.05 -11.19 -1.47
CA ALA A 51 -1.37 -11.60 -2.84
C ALA A 51 -2.68 -12.39 -2.96
N VAL A 52 -2.98 -13.23 -1.97
CA VAL A 52 -4.08 -14.22 -2.03
C VAL A 52 -5.35 -13.80 -1.29
N ARG A 53 -5.25 -12.93 -0.27
CA ARG A 53 -6.41 -12.51 0.53
C ARG A 53 -7.21 -11.39 -0.15
N SER A 54 -8.52 -11.42 -0.04
CA SER A 54 -9.38 -10.33 -0.51
C SER A 54 -9.17 -9.04 0.31
N ILE A 55 -9.61 -7.91 -0.25
CA ILE A 55 -9.60 -6.62 0.45
C ILE A 55 -10.34 -6.68 1.80
N SER A 56 -11.46 -7.42 1.85
CA SER A 56 -12.28 -7.56 3.06
C SER A 56 -11.57 -8.38 4.13
N GLU A 57 -10.88 -9.46 3.76
CA GLU A 57 -10.12 -10.29 4.69
C GLU A 57 -8.94 -9.53 5.29
N LEU A 58 -8.18 -8.81 4.45
CA LEU A 58 -7.07 -7.95 4.92
C LEU A 58 -7.60 -6.82 5.82
N ALA A 59 -8.68 -6.16 5.41
CA ALA A 59 -9.28 -5.09 6.21
C ALA A 59 -9.71 -5.59 7.60
N ASN A 60 -10.38 -6.74 7.66
CA ASN A 60 -10.77 -7.38 8.90
C ASN A 60 -9.55 -7.76 9.75
N GLN A 61 -8.52 -8.36 9.15
CA GLN A 61 -7.28 -8.73 9.84
C GLN A 61 -6.58 -7.53 10.50
N PHE A 62 -6.58 -6.37 9.83
CA PHE A 62 -5.94 -5.16 10.34
C PHE A 62 -6.86 -4.27 11.19
N GLY A 63 -8.14 -4.64 11.33
CA GLY A 63 -9.15 -3.88 12.06
C GLY A 63 -9.47 -2.52 11.39
N ILE A 64 -9.52 -2.49 10.07
CA ILE A 64 -9.80 -1.28 9.27
C ILE A 64 -10.96 -1.51 8.29
N ASN A 65 -11.46 -0.44 7.69
CA ASN A 65 -12.44 -0.53 6.62
C ASN A 65 -11.76 -0.84 5.27
N PRO A 66 -12.34 -1.67 4.38
CA PRO A 66 -11.81 -1.90 3.02
C PRO A 66 -11.54 -0.62 2.23
N SER A 67 -12.35 0.43 2.40
CA SER A 67 -12.14 1.74 1.78
C SER A 67 -10.82 2.40 2.19
N THR A 68 -10.26 2.06 3.35
CA THR A 68 -8.93 2.53 3.77
C THR A 68 -7.83 1.89 2.94
N LEU A 69 -7.94 0.61 2.58
CA LEU A 69 -7.00 -0.06 1.67
C LEU A 69 -7.11 0.50 0.25
N THR A 70 -8.32 0.76 -0.24
CA THR A 70 -8.50 1.40 -1.55
C THR A 70 -7.91 2.81 -1.57
N ARG A 71 -8.13 3.62 -0.52
CA ARG A 71 -7.54 4.97 -0.41
C ARG A 71 -6.02 4.93 -0.30
N LEU A 72 -5.48 3.97 0.46
CA LEU A 72 -4.04 3.73 0.52
C LEU A 72 -3.48 3.45 -0.86
N ALA A 73 -4.05 2.49 -1.60
CA ALA A 73 -3.61 2.17 -2.96
C ALA A 73 -3.62 3.40 -3.89
N LYS A 74 -4.70 4.18 -3.87
CA LYS A 74 -4.78 5.42 -4.67
C LYS A 74 -3.71 6.45 -4.29
N ARG A 75 -3.43 6.60 -3.00
CA ARG A 75 -2.39 7.52 -2.52
C ARG A 75 -0.98 7.08 -2.91
N LEU A 76 -0.76 5.78 -3.08
CA LEU A 76 0.47 5.21 -3.61
C LEU A 76 0.55 5.25 -5.16
N GLY A 77 -0.42 5.89 -5.84
CA GLY A 77 -0.44 6.05 -7.29
C GLY A 77 -1.13 4.93 -8.07
N PHE A 78 -1.74 3.94 -7.41
CA PHE A 78 -2.46 2.84 -8.08
C PHE A 78 -3.91 3.24 -8.40
N GLU A 79 -4.53 2.57 -9.37
CA GLU A 79 -5.94 2.81 -9.71
C GLU A 79 -6.89 2.41 -8.56
N GLY A 80 -6.50 1.42 -7.77
CA GLY A 80 -7.23 0.91 -6.63
C GLY A 80 -6.56 -0.31 -6.00
N PHE A 81 -7.25 -0.96 -5.05
CA PHE A 81 -6.68 -2.09 -4.32
C PHE A 81 -6.28 -3.26 -5.22
N SER A 82 -7.05 -3.60 -6.25
CA SER A 82 -6.73 -4.71 -7.15
C SER A 82 -5.44 -4.49 -7.94
N ASP A 83 -5.19 -3.25 -8.41
CA ASP A 83 -3.95 -2.87 -9.11
C ASP A 83 -2.74 -2.93 -8.16
N PHE A 84 -2.90 -2.40 -6.95
CA PHE A 84 -1.90 -2.55 -5.88
C PHE A 84 -1.63 -4.02 -5.52
N GLN A 85 -2.67 -4.84 -5.37
CA GLN A 85 -2.56 -6.26 -5.05
C GLN A 85 -1.85 -7.05 -6.15
N ALA A 86 -1.98 -6.62 -7.41
CA ALA A 86 -1.33 -7.28 -8.54
C ALA A 86 0.20 -7.27 -8.44
N VAL A 87 0.79 -6.29 -7.74
CA VAL A 87 2.25 -6.26 -7.50
C VAL A 87 2.68 -7.46 -6.65
N PHE A 88 1.91 -7.80 -5.61
CA PHE A 88 2.18 -8.94 -4.74
C PHE A 88 2.04 -10.29 -5.43
N ARG A 89 1.21 -10.37 -6.48
CA ARG A 89 0.98 -11.61 -7.26
C ARG A 89 2.07 -11.88 -8.29
N LYS A 90 2.92 -10.90 -8.58
CA LYS A 90 4.04 -11.00 -9.54
C LYS A 90 5.37 -11.30 -8.85
N ALA A 91 5.36 -11.43 -7.52
CA ALA A 91 6.50 -11.72 -6.68
C ALA A 91 6.97 -13.17 -6.82
#